data_AF-A0A935UJP4-F1
#
_entry.id   AF-A0A935UJP4-F1
#
_cell.length_a   1.000
_cell.length_b   1.000
_cell.length_c   1.000
_cell.angle_alpha   90.00
_cell.angle_beta   90.00
_cell.angle_gamma   90.00
#
_symmetry.space_group_name_H-M   'P 1'
#
loop_
_entity.id
_entity.type
_entity.pdbx_description
1 polymer ?
#
loop_
_entity_poly.entity_id
_entity_poly.type
_entity_poly.pdbx_seq_one_letter_code
_entity_poly.pdbx_strand_id
1 'polypeptide(L)' 'MRKEFDGEFYGYPFTGGFLNLDWDKIYFAFTTADQSGTYFHSGYIEGNKVFGLSLNENRKFVLPWKGERKNNPLFQSI' A
#
# COMPACT_ATOMS: atom_id res chain seq x y z
N MET A 1 -17.43 3.16 7.97
CA MET A 1 -17.39 4.36 7.10
C MET A 1 -16.24 4.15 6.12
N ARG A 2 -16.47 4.12 4.80
CA ARG A 2 -15.40 3.84 3.81
C ARG A 2 -14.40 5.00 3.84
N LYS A 3 -13.14 4.72 4.17
CA LYS A 3 -12.07 5.73 4.10
C LYS A 3 -11.26 5.47 2.84
N GLU A 4 -11.21 6.48 1.98
CA GLU A 4 -10.47 6.45 0.73
C GLU A 4 -9.10 7.12 0.93
N PHE A 5 -8.11 6.72 0.13
CA PHE A 5 -6.78 7.31 0.16
C PHE A 5 -6.12 7.25 -1.22
N ASP A 6 -5.26 8.22 -1.49
CA ASP A 6 -4.51 8.36 -2.74
C ASP A 6 -3.00 8.34 -2.48
N GLY A 7 -2.22 8.13 -3.53
CA GLY A 7 -0.77 8.08 -3.48
C GLY A 7 -0.16 7.43 -4.71
N GLU A 8 1.11 7.07 -4.60
CA GLU A 8 1.88 6.39 -5.64
C GLU A 8 2.63 5.19 -5.07
N PHE A 9 2.79 4.14 -5.89
CA PHE A 9 3.58 2.96 -5.55
C PHE A 9 4.59 2.70 -6.67
N TYR A 10 5.88 2.73 -6.32
CA TYR A 10 6.99 2.67 -7.29
C TYR A 10 6.85 3.67 -8.47
N GLY A 11 6.33 4.87 -8.18
CA GLY A 11 6.15 5.94 -9.17
C GLY A 11 4.89 5.83 -10.04
N TYR A 12 4.00 4.89 -9.75
CA TYR A 12 2.70 4.77 -10.43
C TYR A 12 1.57 5.20 -9.51
N PRO A 13 0.64 6.06 -9.98
CA PRO A 13 -0.47 6.53 -9.17
C PRO A 13 -1.43 5.39 -8.85
N PHE A 14 -2.03 5.46 -7.66
CA PHE A 14 -3.11 4.55 -7.28
C PHE A 14 -4.31 4.73 -8.21
N THR A 15 -5.01 3.64 -8.48
CA THR A 15 -6.36 3.65 -8.99
C THR A 15 -7.27 3.07 -7.92
N GLY A 16 -8.02 3.96 -7.27
CA GLY A 16 -8.74 3.64 -6.04
C GLY A 16 -7.78 3.38 -4.87
N GLY A 17 -8.35 3.37 -3.67
CA GLY A 17 -7.59 3.11 -2.46
C GLY A 17 -8.56 3.09 -1.30
N PHE A 18 -8.66 1.96 -0.62
CA PHE A 18 -9.60 1.78 0.50
C PHE A 18 -8.87 1.32 1.74
N LEU A 19 -9.26 1.91 2.87
CA LEU A 19 -8.80 1.56 4.20
C LEU A 19 -9.92 0.88 4.98
N ASN A 20 -9.54 -0.11 5.76
CA ASN A 20 -10.33 -0.64 6.87
C ASN A 20 -9.60 -0.33 8.19
N LEU A 21 -10.29 0.39 9.07
CA LEU A 21 -9.80 0.79 10.40
C LEU A 21 -10.57 0.12 11.54
N ASP A 22 -11.51 -0.76 11.22
CA ASP A 22 -12.43 -1.36 12.20
C ASP A 22 -11.79 -2.57 12.92
N TRP A 23 -10.54 -2.92 12.57
CA TRP A 23 -9.80 -4.09 13.05
C TRP A 23 -8.54 -3.64 13.84
N ASP A 24 -7.83 -4.60 14.42
CA ASP A 24 -6.59 -4.37 15.20
C ASP A 24 -5.47 -3.71 14.39
N LYS A 25 -5.49 -3.87 13.06
CA LYS A 25 -4.56 -3.28 12.11
C LYS A 25 -5.28 -2.41 11.10
N ILE A 26 -4.53 -1.49 10.51
CA ILE A 26 -5.01 -0.70 9.38
C ILE A 26 -4.80 -1.54 8.12
N TYR A 27 -5.87 -2.07 7.54
CA TYR A 27 -5.81 -2.80 6.29
C TYR A 27 -6.05 -1.87 5.12
N PHE A 28 -5.39 -2.14 4.00
CA PHE A 28 -5.54 -1.37 2.78
C PHE A 28 -5.58 -2.26 1.54
N ALA A 29 -6.22 -1.74 0.49
CA ALA A 29 -6.08 -2.26 -0.86
C ALA A 29 -6.16 -1.10 -1.87
N PHE A 30 -5.40 -1.22 -2.95
CA PHE A 30 -5.37 -0.28 -4.08
C PHE A 30 -4.87 -1.01 -5.33
N THR A 31 -5.03 -0.40 -6.50
CA THR A 31 -4.39 -0.90 -7.72
C THR A 31 -3.43 0.12 -8.30
N THR A 32 -2.46 -0.35 -9.08
CA THR A 32 -1.69 0.49 -10.01
C THR A 32 -1.69 -0.20 -11.37
N ALA A 33 -1.27 0.49 -12.42
CA ALA A 33 -1.13 -0.12 -13.74
C ALA A 33 0.12 0.42 -14.45
N ASP A 34 0.82 -0.48 -15.13
CA ASP A 34 1.89 -0.15 -16.07
C ASP A 34 1.68 -0.91 -17.40
N GLN A 35 2.68 -0.92 -18.28
CA GLN A 35 2.62 -1.64 -19.57
C GLN A 35 2.40 -3.16 -19.43
N SER A 36 2.68 -3.71 -18.24
CA SER A 36 2.45 -5.11 -17.86
C SER A 36 1.02 -5.35 -17.36
N GLY A 37 0.16 -4.33 -17.33
CA GLY A 37 -1.22 -4.42 -16.86
C GLY A 37 -1.41 -4.05 -15.39
N THR A 38 -2.55 -4.43 -14.84
CA THR A 38 -2.97 -4.04 -13.49
C THR A 38 -2.25 -4.85 -12.41
N TYR A 39 -1.77 -4.15 -11.40
CA TYR A 39 -1.30 -4.73 -10.15
C TYR A 39 -2.37 -4.54 -9.08
N PHE A 40 -2.70 -5.62 -8.40
CA PHE A 40 -3.57 -5.60 -7.24
C PHE A 40 -2.70 -5.63 -5.99
N HIS A 41 -2.82 -4.59 -5.16
CA HIS A 41 -2.07 -4.47 -3.92
C HIS A 41 -3.01 -4.58 -2.74
N SER A 42 -2.59 -5.35 -1.75
CA SER A 42 -3.27 -5.39 -0.45
C SER A 42 -2.24 -5.56 0.66
N GLY A 43 -2.59 -5.13 1.86
CA GLY A 43 -1.69 -5.22 2.98
C GLY A 43 -2.26 -4.63 4.26
N TYR A 44 -1.37 -4.48 5.23
CA TYR A 44 -1.69 -3.85 6.50
C TYR A 44 -0.53 -3.03 7.04
N ILE A 45 -0.86 -2.09 7.91
CA ILE A 45 0.08 -1.27 8.66
C ILE A 45 0.04 -1.70 10.12
N GLU A 46 1.21 -1.90 10.71
CA GLU A 46 1.39 -2.23 12.13
C GLU A 46 2.57 -1.43 12.67
N GLY A 47 2.29 -0.47 13.57
CA GLY A 47 3.30 0.44 14.10
C GLY A 47 3.94 1.31 13.02
N ASN A 48 5.27 1.24 12.88
CA ASN A 48 6.03 1.98 11.87
C ASN A 48 6.29 1.17 10.59
N LYS A 49 5.69 -0.01 10.46
CA LYS A 49 5.91 -0.93 9.33
C LYS A 49 4.64 -1.07 8.50
N VAL A 50 4.85 -1.24 7.21
CA VAL A 50 3.83 -1.63 6.24
C VAL A 50 4.22 -2.98 5.65
N PHE A 51 3.24 -3.87 5.56
CA PHE A 51 3.37 -5.18 4.94
C PHE A 51 2.37 -5.27 3.81
N GLY A 52 2.78 -5.79 2.66
CA GLY A 52 1.89 -5.92 1.54
C GLY A 52 2.29 -7.00 0.56
N LEU A 53 1.39 -7.24 -0.38
CA LEU A 53 1.52 -8.23 -1.43
C LEU A 53 0.95 -7.64 -2.72
N SER A 54 1.64 -7.91 -3.82
CA SER A 54 1.22 -7.52 -5.16
C SER A 54 0.93 -8.76 -5.99
N LEU A 55 -0.25 -8.82 -6.60
CA LEU A 55 -0.59 -9.75 -7.68
C LEU A 55 -0.52 -8.99 -9.01
N ASN A 56 0.16 -9.57 -10.00
CA ASN A 56 -0.02 -9.19 -11.39
C ASN A 56 -0.20 -10.48 -12.21
N GLU A 57 -1.38 -10.62 -12.81
CA GLU A 57 -1.77 -11.83 -13.52
C GLU A 57 -1.00 -12.01 -14.83
N ASN A 58 -0.73 -10.92 -15.55
CA ASN A 58 0.02 -10.95 -16.81
C ASN A 58 1.47 -11.40 -16.60
N ARG A 59 2.10 -10.95 -15.51
CA ARG A 59 3.45 -11.35 -15.10
C ARG A 59 3.48 -12.69 -14.36
N LYS A 60 2.32 -13.28 -14.06
CA LYS A 60 2.15 -14.56 -13.35
C LYS A 60 2.92 -14.62 -12.04
N PHE A 61 2.88 -13.54 -11.25
CA PHE A 61 3.64 -13.47 -10.02
C PHE A 61 2.85 -12.94 -8.83
N VAL A 62 3.32 -13.34 -7.65
CA VAL A 62 2.89 -12.81 -6.36
C VAL A 62 4.14 -12.33 -5.66
N LEU A 63 4.21 -11.03 -5.37
CA LEU A 63 5.40 -10.41 -4.80
C LEU A 63 5.07 -9.84 -3.42
N PRO A 64 5.56 -10.44 -2.33
CA PRO A 64 5.49 -9.84 -1.00
C PRO A 64 6.46 -8.67 -0.90
N TRP A 65 6.07 -7.62 -0.17
CA TRP A 65 6.89 -6.46 0.09
C TRP A 65 6.66 -5.93 1.51
N LYS A 66 7.67 -5.24 2.04
CA LYS A 66 7.58 -4.56 3.33
C LYS A 66 8.25 -3.19 3.22
N GLY A 67 7.71 -2.23 3.94
CA GLY A 67 8.29 -0.91 4.11
C GLY A 67 8.37 -0.57 5.59
N GLU A 68 9.30 0.30 5.93
CA GLU A 68 9.41 0.87 7.27
C GLU A 68 9.51 2.37 7.12
N ARG A 69 8.69 3.10 7.89
CA ARG A 69 8.75 4.55 7.91
C ARG A 69 10.12 4.94 8.47
N LYS A 70 10.93 5.64 7.66
CA LYS A 70 12.17 6.23 8.17
C LYS A 70 11.81 7.18 9.31
N ASN A 71 12.41 6.97 10.48
CA ASN A 71 12.39 7.97 11.53
C ASN A 71 13.19 9.17 11.03
N ASN A 72 12.49 10.19 10.55
CA ASN A 72 13.13 11.45 10.22
C ASN A 72 13.18 12.30 11.50
N PRO A 73 14.37 12.54 12.09
CA PRO A 73 14.50 13.31 13.32
C PRO A 73 14.04 14.77 13.18
N LEU A 74 13.84 15.29 11.96
CA LEU A 74 13.35 16.65 11.71
C LEU A 74 11.85 16.85 11.96
N PHE A 75 11.07 15.78 12.19
CA PHE A 75 9.61 15.86 12.43
C PHE A 75 9.20 15.40 13.84
N GLN A 76 10.15 15.29 14.78
CA GLN A 76 9.85 14.93 16.18
C GLN A 76 9.48 16.14 17.06
N SER A 77 9.43 17.34 16.50
CA SER A 77 9.15 18.58 17.25
C SER A 77 8.20 19.50 16.49
N ILE A 78 6.94 19.09 16.37
CA ILE A 78 5.79 19.98 16.21
C ILE A 78 4.68 19.48 17.12
#